data_AF-A0A4Y3WDW3-F1
#
_entry.id   AF-A0A4Y3WDW3-F1
#
_cell.length_a   1.000
_cell.length_b   1.000
_cell.length_c   1.000
_cell.angle_alpha   90.00
_cell.angle_beta   90.00
_cell.angle_gamma   90.00
#
_symmetry.space_group_name_H-M   'P 1'
#
loop_
_entity.id
_entity.type
_entity.pdbx_description
1 polymer ?
#
loop_
_entity_poly.entity_id
_entity_poly.type
_entity_poly.pdbx_seq_one_letter_code
_entity_poly.pdbx_strand_id
1 'polypeptide(L)'
;MSKAQLEYLPIGVLRPWQRNARTHSRKQVRQIADSIRRFGFTNPVLVDRENFILAGHGRVAAAELLSMSEVPCIRLESMTAAEKRAYVIADNKLALNAGWDEEILAEELKALSELDLDFDLTLTGFAVAEIDSLVDGMIPEEAGDPAEDLLPLEAPLRCHRGDIWQLGSHRLICGDARDPDTVATLMGPEQAQMVFTDPPYNVRIDGNVGGLGSIRHREFAMASGEMSESEFTSFLKASFGNLTRHSIDGSIHYICMDWRHMAEMLKAGDGIYTELKNLIVWAKDNGGMGTFYRSRHELIFAFKNGTAPHHNHFELGQHGRYRTNVWEYRGVNTMKAGRLDELALHPTVKPVAMIADAIKDVSSRGGIVLDLFGGSGSTLIASHKTGRRACVCEYDPIYCDRIIQRWETYAKDEAEQVACGIRPDRNRRAAA
;
A
#
# COMPACT_ATOMS: atom_id res chain seq x y z
N MET A 1 32.21 -41.76 -0.85
CA MET A 1 31.61 -40.96 -1.94
C MET A 1 32.70 -40.05 -2.47
N SER A 2 32.98 -40.05 -3.78
CA SER A 2 33.84 -39.01 -4.36
C SER A 2 33.20 -37.66 -4.11
N LYS A 3 33.99 -36.64 -3.76
CA LYS A 3 33.46 -35.27 -3.66
C LYS A 3 32.97 -34.87 -5.03
N ALA A 4 31.68 -34.57 -5.15
CA ALA A 4 31.13 -34.09 -6.41
C ALA A 4 31.77 -32.74 -6.74
N GLN A 5 32.30 -32.59 -7.95
CA GLN A 5 32.95 -31.36 -8.40
C GLN A 5 31.92 -30.47 -9.10
N LEU A 6 32.05 -29.15 -8.87
CA LEU A 6 31.29 -28.13 -9.56
C LEU A 6 31.95 -27.87 -10.93
N GLU A 7 31.18 -27.95 -12.00
CA GLU A 7 31.62 -27.63 -13.37
C GLU A 7 30.66 -26.64 -14.02
N TYR A 8 31.14 -25.73 -14.86
CA TYR A 8 30.27 -24.84 -15.65
C TYR A 8 30.06 -25.44 -17.03
N LEU A 9 28.80 -25.62 -17.42
CA LEU A 9 28.44 -26.22 -18.70
C LEU A 9 27.65 -25.23 -19.56
N PRO A 10 27.93 -25.15 -20.87
CA PRO A 10 27.10 -24.38 -21.79
C PRO A 10 25.64 -24.83 -21.76
N ILE A 11 24.70 -23.90 -21.74
CA ILE A 11 23.27 -24.26 -21.65
C ILE A 11 22.85 -25.18 -22.81
N GLY A 12 23.35 -24.90 -24.02
CA GLY A 12 23.01 -25.67 -25.23
C GLY A 12 23.47 -27.14 -25.22
N VAL A 13 24.37 -27.55 -24.31
CA VAL A 13 24.76 -28.97 -24.17
C VAL A 13 23.89 -29.73 -23.18
N LEU A 14 23.08 -29.03 -22.38
CA LEU A 14 22.19 -29.63 -21.40
C LEU A 14 20.95 -30.20 -22.08
N ARG A 15 20.57 -31.41 -21.66
CA ARG A 15 19.43 -32.13 -22.23
C ARG A 15 18.29 -32.20 -21.20
N PRO A 16 17.10 -31.67 -21.49
CA PRO A 16 15.98 -31.78 -20.57
C PRO A 16 15.56 -33.25 -20.42
N TRP A 17 15.27 -33.65 -19.18
CA TRP A 17 14.68 -34.96 -18.91
C TRP A 17 13.29 -35.08 -19.54
N GLN A 18 13.14 -35.95 -20.53
CA GLN A 18 11.92 -36.05 -21.36
C GLN A 18 10.64 -36.39 -20.57
N ARG A 19 10.78 -37.09 -19.43
CA ARG A 19 9.66 -37.50 -18.58
C ARG A 19 9.61 -36.71 -17.27
N ASN A 20 10.04 -35.45 -17.28
CA ASN A 20 9.93 -34.62 -16.09
C ASN A 20 8.45 -34.32 -15.81
N ALA A 21 7.96 -34.80 -14.66
CA ALA A 21 6.57 -34.61 -14.27
C ALA A 21 6.30 -33.21 -13.68
N ARG A 22 7.35 -32.47 -13.27
CA ARG A 22 7.22 -31.11 -12.74
C ARG A 22 7.19 -30.10 -13.89
N THR A 23 6.15 -29.28 -13.90
CA THR A 23 6.01 -28.17 -14.84
C THR A 23 6.47 -26.87 -14.19
N HIS A 24 6.92 -25.92 -15.02
CA HIS A 24 7.32 -24.59 -14.60
C HIS A 24 6.53 -23.55 -15.41
N SER A 25 5.73 -22.74 -14.72
CA SER A 25 4.97 -21.66 -15.36
C SER A 25 5.92 -20.51 -15.74
N ARG A 26 5.52 -19.66 -16.70
CA ARG A 26 6.29 -18.46 -17.05
C ARG A 26 6.52 -17.52 -15.86
N LYS A 27 5.54 -17.43 -14.94
CA LYS A 27 5.64 -16.65 -13.69
C LYS A 27 6.75 -17.20 -12.80
N GLN A 28 6.75 -18.53 -12.58
CA GLN A 28 7.77 -19.17 -11.75
C GLN A 28 9.18 -19.07 -12.35
N VAL A 29 9.33 -19.24 -13.67
CA VAL A 29 10.63 -19.09 -14.34
C VAL A 29 11.19 -17.68 -14.15
N ARG A 30 10.34 -16.64 -14.22
CA ARG A 30 10.75 -15.25 -13.94
C ARG A 30 11.20 -15.06 -12.50
N GLN A 31 10.47 -15.58 -11.51
CA GLN A 31 10.88 -15.50 -10.10
C GLN A 31 12.27 -16.13 -9.88
N ILE A 32 12.52 -17.30 -10.49
CA ILE A 32 13.83 -17.95 -10.42
C ILE A 32 14.90 -17.07 -11.12
N ALA A 33 14.59 -16.45 -12.25
CA ALA A 33 15.51 -15.56 -12.96
C ALA A 33 15.84 -14.30 -12.14
N ASP A 34 14.86 -13.70 -11.47
CA ASP A 34 15.08 -12.52 -10.63
C ASP A 34 15.92 -12.87 -9.40
N SER A 35 15.67 -14.03 -8.79
CA SER A 35 16.51 -14.58 -7.73
C SER A 35 17.96 -14.81 -8.20
N ILE A 36 18.17 -15.44 -9.36
CA ILE A 36 19.52 -15.63 -9.95
C ILE A 36 20.19 -14.29 -10.25
N ARG A 37 19.45 -13.29 -10.76
CA ARG A 37 20.02 -11.96 -11.04
C ARG A 37 20.50 -11.27 -9.76
N ARG A 38 19.77 -11.41 -8.64
CA ARG A 38 20.09 -10.75 -7.37
C ARG A 38 21.16 -11.48 -6.57
N PHE A 39 21.04 -12.80 -6.40
CA PHE A 39 21.90 -13.59 -5.51
C PHE A 39 22.98 -14.40 -6.25
N GLY A 40 22.94 -14.38 -7.58
CA GLY A 40 23.73 -15.28 -8.41
C GLY A 40 23.12 -16.68 -8.48
N PHE A 41 23.79 -17.56 -9.23
CA PHE A 41 23.36 -18.94 -9.40
C PHE A 41 23.85 -19.79 -8.20
N THR A 42 23.18 -19.63 -7.06
CA THR A 42 23.61 -20.21 -5.76
C THR A 42 23.48 -21.73 -5.67
N ASN A 43 22.60 -22.30 -6.49
CA ASN A 43 22.19 -23.69 -6.39
C ASN A 43 22.47 -24.37 -7.74
N PRO A 44 23.42 -25.32 -7.86
CA PRO A 44 23.83 -25.89 -9.15
C PRO A 44 22.81 -26.88 -9.73
N VAL A 45 22.83 -27.03 -11.06
CA VAL A 45 22.01 -27.99 -11.82
C VAL A 45 22.60 -29.39 -11.69
N LEU A 46 21.78 -30.38 -11.37
CA LEU A 46 22.24 -31.76 -11.27
C LEU A 46 22.09 -32.45 -12.62
N VAL A 47 23.17 -33.02 -13.15
CA VAL A 47 23.19 -33.67 -14.47
C VAL A 47 23.79 -35.07 -14.38
N ASP A 48 23.42 -35.94 -15.33
CA ASP A 48 24.06 -37.24 -15.48
C ASP A 48 25.27 -37.20 -16.44
N ARG A 49 25.89 -38.35 -16.73
CA ARG A 49 27.03 -38.47 -17.66
C ARG A 49 26.72 -38.01 -19.10
N GLU A 50 25.46 -38.02 -19.50
CA GLU A 50 25.01 -37.65 -20.85
C GLU A 50 24.45 -36.21 -20.90
N ASN A 51 24.68 -35.43 -19.84
CA ASN A 51 24.17 -34.07 -19.64
C ASN A 51 22.64 -33.99 -19.54
N PHE A 52 21.95 -35.08 -19.19
CA PHE A 52 20.53 -34.98 -18.87
C PHE A 52 20.33 -34.30 -17.52
N ILE A 53 19.46 -33.29 -17.50
CA ILE A 53 19.10 -32.54 -16.29
C ILE A 53 18.27 -33.45 -15.38
N LEU A 54 18.83 -33.83 -14.24
CA LEU A 54 18.15 -34.60 -13.20
C LEU A 54 17.37 -33.69 -12.24
N ALA A 55 17.93 -32.51 -11.92
CA ALA A 55 17.27 -31.50 -11.11
C ALA A 55 17.71 -30.09 -11.53
N GLY A 56 16.77 -29.13 -11.51
CA GLY A 56 17.06 -27.73 -11.84
C GLY A 56 16.58 -27.26 -13.21
N HIS A 57 15.60 -27.93 -13.84
CA HIS A 57 15.01 -27.50 -15.12
C HIS A 57 14.54 -26.05 -15.09
N GLY A 58 13.85 -25.62 -14.02
CA GLY A 58 13.42 -24.23 -13.86
C GLY A 58 14.59 -23.23 -13.80
N ARG A 59 15.74 -23.62 -13.23
CA ARG A 59 16.96 -22.79 -13.16
C ARG A 59 17.63 -22.66 -14.54
N VAL A 60 17.64 -23.73 -15.33
CA VAL A 60 18.13 -23.68 -16.71
C VAL A 60 17.23 -22.78 -17.57
N ALA A 61 15.92 -22.94 -17.48
CA ALA A 61 14.96 -22.07 -18.19
C ALA A 61 15.09 -20.59 -17.76
N ALA A 62 15.38 -20.33 -16.48
CA ALA A 62 15.65 -18.99 -15.98
C ALA A 62 16.97 -18.43 -16.52
N ALA A 63 18.03 -19.23 -16.58
CA ALA A 63 19.31 -18.84 -17.16
C ALA A 63 19.21 -18.53 -18.66
N GLU A 64 18.41 -19.29 -19.39
CA GLU A 64 18.06 -18.99 -20.79
C GLU A 64 17.35 -17.63 -20.92
N LEU A 65 16.37 -17.37 -20.04
CA LEU A 65 15.67 -16.07 -20.00
C LEU A 65 16.63 -14.91 -19.69
N LEU A 66 17.66 -15.15 -18.86
CA LEU A 66 18.72 -14.20 -18.55
C LEU A 66 19.81 -14.12 -19.62
N SER A 67 19.72 -14.89 -20.71
CA SER A 67 20.73 -14.97 -21.77
C SER A 67 22.13 -15.35 -21.26
N MET A 68 22.20 -16.21 -20.23
CA MET A 68 23.47 -16.75 -19.74
C MET A 68 24.04 -17.77 -20.75
N SER A 69 25.37 -17.80 -20.89
CA SER A 69 26.04 -18.76 -21.78
C SER A 69 26.23 -20.14 -21.13
N GLU A 70 26.47 -20.17 -19.82
CA GLU A 70 26.77 -21.36 -19.03
C GLU A 70 26.09 -21.32 -17.67
N VAL A 71 25.91 -22.50 -17.07
CA VAL A 71 25.34 -22.67 -15.72
C VAL A 71 26.20 -23.60 -14.88
N PRO A 72 26.26 -23.39 -13.55
CA PRO A 72 26.98 -24.30 -12.67
C PRO A 72 26.23 -25.63 -12.54
N CYS A 73 26.95 -26.72 -12.71
CA CYS A 73 26.46 -28.08 -12.72
C CYS A 73 27.25 -28.98 -11.75
N ILE A 74 26.57 -29.99 -11.22
CA ILE A 74 27.19 -31.11 -10.52
C ILE A 74 26.79 -32.40 -11.23
N ARG A 75 27.80 -33.22 -11.55
CA ARG A 75 27.61 -34.48 -12.27
C ARG A 75 27.42 -35.67 -11.33
N LEU A 76 26.34 -36.41 -11.53
CA LEU A 76 25.99 -37.63 -10.81
C LEU A 76 26.30 -38.85 -11.67
N GLU A 77 27.51 -39.39 -11.53
CA GLU A 77 28.03 -40.43 -12.41
C GLU A 77 27.65 -41.86 -12.03
N SER A 78 27.27 -42.11 -10.77
CA SER A 78 27.14 -43.45 -10.20
C SER A 78 25.71 -43.99 -10.16
N MET A 79 24.73 -43.26 -10.66
CA MET A 79 23.32 -43.65 -10.60
C MET A 79 22.93 -44.55 -11.76
N THR A 80 22.28 -45.67 -11.44
CA THR A 80 21.58 -46.52 -12.41
C THR A 80 20.41 -45.79 -13.07
N ALA A 81 19.93 -46.29 -14.21
CA ALA A 81 18.78 -45.70 -14.91
C ALA A 81 17.51 -45.65 -14.04
N ALA A 82 17.30 -46.64 -13.17
CA ALA A 82 16.17 -46.68 -12.24
C ALA A 82 16.31 -45.61 -11.14
N GLU A 83 17.50 -45.47 -10.56
CA GLU A 83 17.78 -44.45 -9.55
C GLU A 83 17.63 -43.03 -10.12
N LYS A 84 18.08 -42.77 -11.35
CA LYS A 84 17.88 -41.46 -12.01
C LYS A 84 16.38 -41.11 -12.09
N ARG A 85 15.55 -42.07 -12.52
CA ARG A 85 14.10 -41.90 -12.61
C ARG A 85 13.46 -41.64 -11.25
N ALA A 86 13.86 -42.42 -10.24
CA ALA A 86 13.37 -42.25 -8.88
C ALA A 86 13.76 -40.88 -8.32
N TYR A 87 15.00 -40.45 -8.55
CA TYR A 87 15.52 -39.19 -8.03
C TYR A 87 14.85 -37.97 -8.63
N VAL A 88 14.60 -37.94 -9.94
CA VAL A 88 13.84 -36.84 -10.60
C VAL A 88 12.46 -36.65 -9.96
N ILE A 89 11.81 -37.75 -9.55
CA ILE A 89 10.51 -37.69 -8.85
C ILE A 89 10.71 -37.26 -7.39
N ALA A 90 11.68 -37.85 -6.71
CA ALA A 90 11.95 -37.61 -5.30
C ALA A 90 12.36 -36.15 -5.04
N ASP A 91 13.27 -35.56 -5.81
CA ASP A 91 13.70 -34.17 -5.69
C ASP A 91 12.51 -33.20 -5.75
N ASN A 92 11.59 -33.45 -6.68
CA ASN A 92 10.39 -32.64 -6.85
C ASN A 92 9.37 -32.84 -5.71
N LYS A 93 9.13 -34.09 -5.29
CA LYS A 93 8.12 -34.37 -4.26
C LYS A 93 8.61 -34.04 -2.85
N LEU A 94 9.89 -34.26 -2.55
CA LEU A 94 10.47 -33.93 -1.24
C LEU A 94 10.42 -32.42 -0.99
N ALA A 95 10.73 -31.60 -2.00
CA ALA A 95 10.58 -30.16 -1.90
C ALA A 95 9.12 -29.73 -1.64
N LEU A 96 8.14 -30.40 -2.25
CA LEU A 96 6.70 -30.13 -2.04
C LEU A 96 6.14 -30.68 -0.71
N ASN A 97 6.85 -31.58 -0.04
CA ASN A 97 6.42 -32.16 1.23
C ASN A 97 6.86 -31.33 2.44
N ALA A 98 7.81 -30.40 2.25
CA ALA A 98 8.21 -29.47 3.29
C ALA A 98 7.10 -28.46 3.56
N GLY A 99 6.86 -28.16 4.83
CA GLY A 99 6.02 -27.05 5.27
C GLY A 99 6.87 -25.93 5.87
N TRP A 100 6.22 -24.82 6.20
CA TRP A 100 6.82 -23.74 6.95
C TRP A 100 6.36 -23.81 8.40
N ASP A 101 7.23 -23.39 9.30
CA ASP A 101 6.80 -22.86 10.58
C ASP A 101 6.35 -21.41 10.34
N GLU A 102 5.04 -21.16 10.41
CA GLU A 102 4.46 -19.87 10.01
C GLU A 102 4.89 -18.73 10.93
N GLU A 103 5.13 -19.00 12.21
CA GLU A 103 5.57 -18.00 13.19
C GLU A 103 7.00 -17.55 12.86
N ILE A 104 7.92 -18.49 12.72
CA ILE A 104 9.32 -18.19 12.37
C ILE A 104 9.41 -17.51 10.99
N LEU A 105 8.63 -17.98 10.02
CA LEU A 105 8.64 -17.40 8.67
C LEU A 105 8.15 -15.94 8.68
N ALA A 106 7.08 -15.64 9.41
CA ALA A 106 6.55 -14.29 9.48
C ALA A 106 7.52 -13.32 10.19
N GLU A 107 8.20 -13.77 11.24
CA GLU A 107 9.27 -13.03 11.93
C GLU A 107 10.42 -12.67 10.98
N GLU A 108 10.91 -13.64 10.20
CA GLU A 108 11.99 -13.42 9.22
C GLU A 108 11.57 -12.48 8.09
N LEU A 109 10.36 -12.64 7.53
CA LEU A 109 9.84 -11.74 6.50
C LEU A 109 9.67 -10.31 7.01
N LYS A 110 9.23 -10.15 8.26
CA LYS A 110 9.13 -8.84 8.91
C LYS A 110 10.51 -8.22 9.10
N ALA A 111 11.46 -8.97 9.66
CA ALA A 111 12.83 -8.50 9.88
C ALA A 111 13.52 -8.09 8.57
N LEU A 112 13.35 -8.86 7.49
CA LEU A 112 13.85 -8.49 6.16
C LEU A 112 13.26 -7.17 5.66
N SER A 113 11.97 -6.92 5.91
CA SER A 113 11.31 -5.67 5.53
C SER A 113 11.80 -4.44 6.31
N GLU A 114 12.31 -4.66 7.52
CA GLU A 114 12.85 -3.60 8.40
C GLU A 114 14.34 -3.32 8.12
N LEU A 115 15.10 -4.35 7.71
CA LEU A 115 16.54 -4.24 7.45
C LEU A 115 16.86 -3.48 6.16
N ASP A 116 16.04 -3.64 5.11
CA ASP A 116 16.23 -2.99 3.82
C ASP A 116 14.87 -2.69 3.18
N LEU A 117 14.44 -1.44 3.26
CA LEU A 117 13.16 -0.97 2.71
C LEU A 117 13.07 -1.11 1.19
N ASP A 118 14.20 -1.20 0.49
CA ASP A 118 14.27 -1.37 -0.96
C ASP A 118 14.37 -2.85 -1.37
N PHE A 119 14.44 -3.77 -0.39
CA PHE A 119 14.51 -5.19 -0.68
C PHE A 119 13.14 -5.73 -1.12
N ASP A 120 13.07 -6.17 -2.38
CA ASP A 120 11.88 -6.82 -2.92
C ASP A 120 11.69 -8.21 -2.29
N LEU A 121 10.82 -8.27 -1.28
CA LEU A 121 10.47 -9.51 -0.58
C LEU A 121 9.87 -10.58 -1.52
N THR A 122 9.34 -10.22 -2.69
CA THR A 122 8.82 -11.22 -3.64
C THR A 122 9.91 -12.10 -4.24
N LEU A 123 11.19 -11.72 -4.11
CA LEU A 123 12.35 -12.55 -4.45
C LEU A 123 12.45 -13.84 -3.61
N THR A 124 11.81 -13.87 -2.44
CA THR A 124 11.69 -15.10 -1.62
C THR A 124 10.78 -16.15 -2.26
N GLY A 125 9.99 -15.76 -3.28
CA GLY A 125 9.03 -16.61 -3.97
C GLY A 125 7.60 -16.46 -3.49
N PHE A 126 7.37 -15.78 -2.36
CA PHE A 126 6.03 -15.47 -1.83
C PHE A 126 5.41 -14.29 -2.60
N ALA A 127 4.09 -14.35 -2.82
CA ALA A 127 3.34 -13.21 -3.33
C ALA A 127 3.17 -12.14 -2.24
N VAL A 128 2.98 -10.88 -2.64
CA VAL A 128 2.79 -9.75 -1.70
C VAL A 128 1.64 -10.01 -0.73
N ALA A 129 0.51 -10.55 -1.22
CA ALA A 129 -0.63 -10.89 -0.37
C ALA A 129 -0.33 -12.00 0.65
N GLU A 130 0.52 -12.97 0.31
CA GLU A 130 0.94 -14.03 1.24
C GLU A 130 1.84 -13.45 2.34
N ILE A 131 2.78 -12.58 1.96
CA ILE A 131 3.67 -11.89 2.90
C ILE A 131 2.85 -11.03 3.86
N ASP A 132 1.94 -10.19 3.34
CA ASP A 132 1.10 -9.33 4.18
C ASP A 132 0.24 -10.17 5.13
N SER A 133 -0.32 -11.30 4.67
CA SER A 133 -1.13 -12.18 5.52
C SER A 133 -0.33 -12.84 6.64
N LEU A 134 0.89 -13.29 6.36
CA LEU A 134 1.78 -13.91 7.36
C LEU A 134 2.19 -12.90 8.43
N VAL A 135 2.59 -11.69 8.03
CA VAL A 135 3.00 -10.63 8.94
C VAL A 135 1.82 -10.12 9.79
N ASP A 136 0.64 -9.94 9.19
CA ASP A 136 -0.56 -9.51 9.91
C ASP A 136 -1.03 -10.56 10.93
N GLY A 137 -0.88 -11.85 10.64
CA GLY A 137 -1.26 -12.95 11.53
C GLY A 137 -0.49 -12.99 12.85
N MET A 138 0.67 -12.33 12.92
CA MET A 138 1.45 -12.21 14.17
C MET A 138 0.94 -11.11 15.10
N ILE A 139 0.11 -10.19 14.61
CA ILE A 139 -0.41 -9.08 15.41
C ILE A 139 -1.65 -9.60 16.17
N PRO A 140 -1.62 -9.66 17.51
CA PRO A 140 -2.77 -10.14 18.28
C PRO A 140 -4.03 -9.31 17.97
N GLU A 141 -5.18 -9.95 17.79
CA GLU A 141 -6.45 -9.24 17.70
C GLU A 141 -6.74 -8.49 19.02
N GLU A 142 -6.87 -7.17 18.94
CA GLU A 142 -7.22 -6.34 20.09
C GLU A 142 -8.70 -6.48 20.45
N ALA A 143 -8.99 -6.75 21.72
CA ALA A 143 -10.34 -6.74 22.25
C ALA A 143 -10.79 -5.28 22.50
N GLY A 144 -11.64 -4.73 21.62
CA GLY A 144 -12.17 -3.37 21.79
C GLY A 144 -12.40 -2.64 20.46
N ASP A 145 -12.44 -1.31 20.53
CA ASP A 145 -12.25 -0.48 19.34
C ASP A 145 -10.74 -0.47 19.01
N PRO A 146 -10.34 -0.61 17.73
CA PRO A 146 -8.92 -0.74 17.38
C PRO A 146 -8.12 0.47 17.86
N ALA A 147 -6.98 0.27 18.53
CA ALA A 147 -6.14 1.36 19.04
C ALA A 147 -5.73 2.36 17.93
N GLU A 148 -5.62 1.87 16.69
CA GLU A 148 -5.33 2.66 15.50
C GLU A 148 -6.42 3.67 15.11
N ASP A 149 -7.68 3.44 15.46
CA ASP A 149 -8.79 4.36 15.18
C ASP A 149 -8.95 5.44 16.26
N LEU A 150 -8.20 5.35 17.37
CA LEU A 150 -8.22 6.34 18.45
C LEU A 150 -7.61 7.66 17.96
N LEU A 151 -8.29 8.77 18.27
CA LEU A 151 -7.81 10.12 18.01
C LEU A 151 -7.31 10.78 19.29
N PRO A 152 -6.21 11.55 19.24
CA PRO A 152 -5.76 12.32 20.39
C PRO A 152 -6.78 13.41 20.73
N LEU A 153 -7.19 13.47 22.00
CA LEU A 153 -8.13 14.47 22.52
C LEU A 153 -7.58 15.89 22.42
N GLU A 154 -6.28 16.03 22.70
CA GLU A 154 -5.53 17.27 22.60
C GLU A 154 -4.22 16.99 21.85
N ALA A 155 -3.75 17.99 21.10
CA ALA A 155 -2.47 17.96 20.43
C ALA A 155 -1.73 19.28 20.68
N PRO A 156 -0.41 19.26 20.96
CA PRO A 156 0.39 20.46 21.05
C PRO A 156 0.34 21.24 19.74
N LEU A 157 0.10 22.56 19.82
CA LEU A 157 0.12 23.43 18.65
C LEU A 157 1.57 23.67 18.20
N ARG A 158 2.01 22.99 17.15
CA ARG A 158 3.39 23.03 16.64
C ARG A 158 3.44 23.46 15.18
N CYS A 159 2.41 23.13 14.40
CA CYS A 159 2.43 23.26 12.96
C CYS A 159 1.96 24.64 12.47
N HIS A 160 2.58 25.13 11.40
CA HIS A 160 2.21 26.31 10.64
C HIS A 160 2.13 25.98 9.15
N ARG A 161 1.41 26.81 8.38
CA ARG A 161 1.36 26.65 6.93
C ARG A 161 2.75 26.72 6.30
N GLY A 162 3.00 25.79 5.39
CA GLY A 162 4.28 25.58 4.72
C GLY A 162 5.27 24.73 5.51
N ASP A 163 4.98 24.36 6.76
CA ASP A 163 5.83 23.44 7.51
C ASP A 163 5.81 22.04 6.88
N ILE A 164 6.97 21.38 6.93
CA ILE A 164 7.14 19.99 6.53
C ILE A 164 7.65 19.21 7.73
N TRP A 165 6.98 18.11 8.01
CA TRP A 165 7.30 17.19 9.09
C TRP A 165 7.66 15.82 8.54
N GLN A 166 8.71 15.23 9.09
CA GLN A 166 9.11 13.85 8.90
C GLN A 166 8.60 13.04 10.09
N LEU A 167 7.88 11.96 9.81
CA LEU A 167 7.28 11.08 10.80
C LEU A 167 7.76 9.67 10.49
N GLY A 168 8.95 9.30 11.00
CA GLY A 168 9.62 8.06 10.61
C GLY A 168 9.89 8.05 9.11
N SER A 169 9.29 7.11 8.37
CA SER A 169 9.39 7.03 6.90
C SER A 169 8.29 7.81 6.15
N HIS A 170 7.37 8.45 6.88
CA HIS A 170 6.26 9.24 6.35
C HIS A 170 6.58 10.73 6.32
N ARG A 171 5.85 11.49 5.50
CA ARG A 171 6.00 12.92 5.37
C ARG A 171 4.65 13.63 5.40
N LEU A 172 4.57 14.72 6.15
CA LEU A 172 3.40 15.58 6.26
C LEU A 172 3.78 17.01 5.86
N ILE A 173 2.96 17.63 5.01
CA ILE A 173 3.04 19.08 4.73
C ILE A 173 1.75 19.77 5.17
N CYS A 174 1.89 20.94 5.79
CA CYS A 174 0.76 21.83 6.03
C CYS A 174 0.56 22.75 4.84
N GLY A 175 -0.41 22.48 3.96
CA GLY A 175 -0.52 23.19 2.68
C GLY A 175 -1.83 22.97 1.92
N ASP A 176 -1.96 23.64 0.77
CA ASP A 176 -3.14 23.54 -0.09
C ASP A 176 -2.97 22.43 -1.14
N ALA A 177 -3.85 21.44 -1.12
CA ALA A 177 -3.90 20.33 -2.07
C ALA A 177 -3.97 20.76 -3.54
N ARG A 178 -4.48 21.97 -3.82
CA ARG A 178 -4.63 22.51 -5.17
C ARG A 178 -3.36 23.18 -5.67
N ASP A 179 -2.47 23.58 -4.77
CA ASP A 179 -1.22 24.25 -5.12
C ASP A 179 -0.19 23.21 -5.60
N PRO A 180 0.22 23.25 -6.88
CA PRO A 180 1.21 22.31 -7.41
C PRO A 180 2.55 22.38 -6.67
N ASP A 181 2.96 23.56 -6.19
CA ASP A 181 4.26 23.75 -5.53
C ASP A 181 4.28 23.08 -4.15
N THR A 182 3.16 23.14 -3.43
CA THR A 182 2.94 22.42 -2.17
C THR A 182 3.12 20.91 -2.37
N VAL A 183 2.45 20.33 -3.37
CA VAL A 183 2.50 18.87 -3.61
C VAL A 183 3.87 18.44 -4.15
N ALA A 184 4.49 19.24 -5.01
CA ALA A 184 5.85 18.98 -5.48
C ALA A 184 6.88 19.01 -4.34
N THR A 185 6.72 19.93 -3.39
CA THR A 185 7.60 20.02 -2.21
C THR A 185 7.43 18.82 -1.28
N LEU A 186 6.19 18.38 -1.06
CA LEU A 186 5.88 17.17 -0.29
C LEU A 186 6.57 15.93 -0.89
N MET A 187 6.38 15.72 -2.19
CA MET A 187 6.80 14.51 -2.90
C MET A 187 8.30 14.50 -3.25
N GLY A 188 8.91 15.67 -3.42
CA GLY A 188 10.29 15.76 -3.93
C GLY A 188 10.42 15.04 -5.28
N PRO A 189 11.46 14.21 -5.49
CA PRO A 189 11.64 13.45 -6.73
C PRO A 189 10.82 12.15 -6.80
N GLU A 190 10.13 11.78 -5.72
CA GLU A 190 9.47 10.47 -5.61
C GLU A 190 8.06 10.49 -6.23
N GLN A 191 7.51 9.30 -6.50
CA GLN A 191 6.18 9.12 -7.05
C GLN A 191 5.38 8.10 -6.23
N ALA A 192 4.09 8.37 -6.05
CA ALA A 192 3.17 7.50 -5.33
C ALA A 192 2.80 6.26 -6.16
N GLN A 193 2.77 5.08 -5.51
CA GLN A 193 2.26 3.86 -6.13
C GLN A 193 0.73 3.83 -6.16
N MET A 194 0.10 4.52 -5.20
CA MET A 194 -1.35 4.64 -5.11
C MET A 194 -1.76 5.92 -4.39
N VAL A 195 -3.05 6.24 -4.48
CA VAL A 195 -3.67 7.32 -3.72
C VAL A 195 -4.84 6.75 -2.92
N PHE A 196 -4.93 7.16 -1.66
CA PHE A 196 -6.17 7.07 -0.89
C PHE A 196 -6.42 8.44 -0.30
N THR A 197 -7.53 9.08 -0.65
CA THR A 197 -7.79 10.45 -0.22
C THR A 197 -9.28 10.73 -0.06
N ASP A 198 -9.61 11.60 0.90
CA ASP A 198 -10.97 11.92 1.30
C ASP A 198 -11.19 13.44 1.22
N PRO A 199 -11.39 14.00 0.01
CA PRO A 199 -11.65 15.43 -0.16
C PRO A 199 -12.89 15.86 0.62
N PRO A 200 -12.98 17.15 1.03
CA PRO A 200 -14.18 17.68 1.64
C PRO A 200 -15.39 17.57 0.71
N TYR A 201 -16.57 17.26 1.24
CA TYR A 201 -17.76 16.94 0.44
C TYR A 201 -18.60 18.16 0.08
N ASN A 202 -18.15 19.39 0.34
CA ASN A 202 -18.96 20.60 0.09
C ASN A 202 -20.36 20.54 0.76
N VAL A 203 -20.41 20.00 1.97
CA VAL A 203 -21.60 19.95 2.82
C VAL A 203 -21.27 20.63 4.13
N ARG A 204 -22.16 21.51 4.61
CA ARG A 204 -22.03 22.18 5.91
C ARG A 204 -21.94 21.17 7.04
N ILE A 205 -21.03 21.38 7.98
CA ILE A 205 -20.93 20.54 9.19
C ILE A 205 -22.13 20.81 10.11
N ASP A 206 -22.45 22.09 10.36
CA ASP A 206 -23.59 22.48 11.20
C ASP A 206 -24.91 21.95 10.63
N GLY A 207 -25.68 21.27 11.50
CA GLY A 207 -26.93 20.60 11.14
C GLY A 207 -26.80 19.23 10.46
N ASN A 208 -25.62 18.84 9.96
CA ASN A 208 -25.40 17.53 9.33
C ASN A 208 -24.49 16.60 10.15
N VAL A 209 -23.61 17.15 10.99
CA VAL A 209 -22.69 16.40 11.86
C VAL A 209 -22.68 17.00 13.27
N GLY A 210 -23.13 16.21 14.25
CA GLY A 210 -23.16 16.59 15.66
C GLY A 210 -24.23 15.80 16.41
N GLY A 211 -23.86 15.21 17.56
CA GLY A 211 -24.71 14.34 18.36
C GLY A 211 -25.95 15.04 18.93
N LEU A 212 -27.00 15.23 18.12
CA LEU A 212 -28.26 15.90 18.52
C LEU A 212 -28.04 17.31 19.12
N GLY A 213 -26.96 18.00 18.73
CA GLY A 213 -26.65 19.37 19.15
C GLY A 213 -25.83 19.53 20.43
N SER A 214 -25.40 18.44 21.08
CA SER A 214 -24.54 18.50 22.30
C SER A 214 -23.05 18.74 22.00
N ILE A 215 -22.61 18.41 20.78
CA ILE A 215 -21.24 18.57 20.30
C ILE A 215 -21.29 19.43 19.03
N ARG A 216 -20.56 20.55 19.01
CA ARG A 216 -20.39 21.41 17.83
C ARG A 216 -18.98 21.25 17.28
N HIS A 217 -18.90 20.82 16.03
CA HIS A 217 -17.64 20.80 15.29
C HIS A 217 -17.40 22.14 14.60
N ARG A 218 -16.13 22.49 14.43
CA ARG A 218 -15.73 23.60 13.56
C ARG A 218 -15.97 23.20 12.10
N GLU A 219 -16.46 24.14 11.29
CA GLU A 219 -16.57 23.97 9.83
C GLU A 219 -15.20 23.67 9.19
N PHE A 220 -15.20 22.95 8.06
CA PHE A 220 -13.98 22.78 7.28
C PHE A 220 -13.49 24.12 6.75
N ALA A 221 -12.18 24.23 6.54
CA ALA A 221 -11.55 25.45 6.05
C ALA A 221 -12.04 25.88 4.65
N MET A 222 -12.50 24.93 3.84
CA MET A 222 -13.05 25.12 2.50
C MET A 222 -13.89 23.90 2.10
N ALA A 223 -14.76 24.09 1.11
CA ALA A 223 -15.73 23.10 0.64
C ALA A 223 -16.56 22.53 1.81
N SER A 224 -17.17 23.45 2.56
CA SER A 224 -18.13 23.19 3.63
C SER A 224 -19.53 23.70 3.23
N GLY A 225 -19.90 23.58 1.95
CA GLY A 225 -21.22 23.94 1.42
C GLY A 225 -21.33 25.37 0.87
N GLU A 226 -20.21 26.06 0.70
CA GLU A 226 -20.15 27.38 0.09
C GLU A 226 -19.95 27.37 -1.44
N MET A 227 -19.43 26.27 -2.00
CA MET A 227 -19.09 26.21 -3.43
C MET A 227 -20.30 25.81 -4.29
N SER A 228 -20.47 26.43 -5.45
CA SER A 228 -21.35 25.91 -6.51
C SER A 228 -20.81 24.60 -7.09
N GLU A 229 -21.65 23.85 -7.82
CA GLU A 229 -21.24 22.63 -8.53
C GLU A 229 -20.00 22.86 -9.41
N SER A 230 -19.94 24.02 -10.09
CA SER A 230 -18.83 24.37 -10.99
C SER A 230 -17.53 24.70 -10.26
N GLU A 231 -17.62 25.38 -9.12
CA GLU A 231 -16.47 25.71 -8.26
C GLU A 231 -15.95 24.43 -7.60
N PHE A 232 -16.85 23.58 -7.09
CA PHE A 232 -16.47 22.32 -6.47
C PHE A 232 -15.87 21.33 -7.47
N THR A 233 -16.42 21.24 -8.69
CA THR A 233 -15.80 20.46 -9.77
C THR A 233 -14.40 20.98 -10.08
N SER A 234 -14.21 22.30 -10.12
CA SER A 234 -12.89 22.91 -10.38
C SER A 234 -11.89 22.66 -9.24
N PHE A 235 -12.37 22.68 -8.00
CA PHE A 235 -11.61 22.31 -6.81
C PHE A 235 -11.09 20.88 -6.90
N LEU A 236 -11.98 19.91 -7.17
CA LEU A 236 -11.62 18.50 -7.35
C LEU A 236 -10.69 18.29 -8.53
N LYS A 237 -10.93 18.98 -9.66
CA LYS A 237 -10.10 18.87 -10.85
C LYS A 237 -8.66 19.32 -10.58
N ALA A 238 -8.47 20.38 -9.81
CA ALA A 238 -7.14 20.86 -9.44
C ALA A 238 -6.39 19.85 -8.57
N SER A 239 -7.03 19.29 -7.54
CA SER A 239 -6.41 18.28 -6.68
C SER A 239 -6.13 16.97 -7.45
N PHE A 240 -7.04 16.50 -8.31
CA PHE A 240 -6.83 15.31 -9.14
C PHE A 240 -5.65 15.47 -10.11
N GLY A 241 -5.46 16.66 -10.65
CA GLY A 241 -4.30 16.98 -11.50
C GLY A 241 -2.98 16.86 -10.73
N ASN A 242 -2.96 17.27 -9.46
CA ASN A 242 -1.77 17.12 -8.61
C ASN A 242 -1.55 15.65 -8.20
N LEU A 243 -2.62 14.92 -7.85
CA LEU A 243 -2.55 13.49 -7.55
C LEU A 243 -1.93 12.70 -8.72
N THR A 244 -2.43 12.90 -9.94
CA THR A 244 -1.94 12.15 -11.12
C THR A 244 -0.51 12.52 -11.51
N ARG A 245 -0.11 13.79 -11.39
CA ARG A 245 1.25 14.25 -11.70
C ARG A 245 2.32 13.62 -10.79
N HIS A 246 1.95 13.30 -9.55
CA HIS A 246 2.87 12.78 -8.53
C HIS A 246 2.67 11.29 -8.24
N SER A 247 2.03 10.56 -9.14
CA SER A 247 1.85 9.11 -9.07
C SER A 247 2.46 8.42 -10.29
N ILE A 248 2.88 7.17 -10.11
CA ILE A 248 3.40 6.34 -11.20
C ILE A 248 2.33 6.08 -12.28
N ASP A 249 2.77 5.82 -13.51
CA ASP A 249 1.90 5.30 -14.56
C ASP A 249 1.35 3.93 -14.14
N GLY A 250 0.03 3.76 -14.20
CA GLY A 250 -0.67 2.56 -13.76
C GLY A 250 -1.18 2.60 -12.32
N SER A 251 -0.94 3.66 -11.54
CA SER A 251 -1.42 3.76 -10.15
C SER A 251 -2.95 3.74 -10.05
N ILE A 252 -3.45 3.20 -8.94
CA ILE A 252 -4.88 3.22 -8.59
C ILE A 252 -5.13 4.28 -7.51
N HIS A 253 -6.11 5.15 -7.77
CA HIS A 253 -6.48 6.25 -6.89
C HIS A 253 -7.88 5.99 -6.33
N TYR A 254 -7.97 5.74 -5.03
CA TYR A 254 -9.21 5.63 -4.28
C TYR A 254 -9.59 7.01 -3.74
N ILE A 255 -10.71 7.54 -4.20
CA ILE A 255 -11.19 8.87 -3.80
C ILE A 255 -12.58 8.73 -3.19
N CYS A 256 -12.69 9.03 -1.89
CA CYS A 256 -13.95 8.96 -1.15
C CYS A 256 -14.85 10.15 -1.47
N MET A 257 -16.17 9.91 -1.59
CA MET A 257 -17.18 10.94 -1.76
C MET A 257 -18.58 10.44 -1.39
N ASP A 258 -19.49 11.36 -1.06
CA ASP A 258 -20.92 11.06 -0.94
C ASP A 258 -21.60 10.97 -2.33
N TRP A 259 -22.66 10.17 -2.42
CA TRP A 259 -23.40 9.97 -3.68
C TRP A 259 -23.95 11.27 -4.27
N ARG A 260 -24.20 12.31 -3.46
CA ARG A 260 -24.69 13.62 -3.92
C ARG A 260 -23.73 14.31 -4.88
N HIS A 261 -22.42 14.05 -4.75
CA HIS A 261 -21.39 14.67 -5.58
C HIS A 261 -20.80 13.72 -6.63
N MET A 262 -21.53 12.65 -6.97
CA MET A 262 -21.11 11.71 -8.01
C MET A 262 -20.90 12.39 -9.37
N ALA A 263 -21.73 13.38 -9.72
CA ALA A 263 -21.61 14.08 -10.99
C ALA A 263 -20.31 14.91 -11.07
N GLU A 264 -19.98 15.65 -10.01
CA GLU A 264 -18.78 16.46 -9.89
C GLU A 264 -17.53 15.59 -9.86
N MET A 265 -17.56 14.44 -9.17
CA MET A 265 -16.48 13.45 -9.17
C MET A 265 -16.17 12.93 -10.58
N LEU A 266 -17.20 12.48 -11.31
CA LEU A 266 -17.04 11.98 -12.67
C LEU A 266 -16.55 13.07 -13.63
N LYS A 267 -17.08 14.29 -13.50
CA LYS A 267 -16.68 15.43 -14.33
C LYS A 267 -15.28 15.94 -14.03
N ALA A 268 -14.85 15.91 -12.77
CA ALA A 268 -13.50 16.28 -12.36
C ALA A 268 -12.47 15.23 -12.81
N GLY A 269 -12.84 13.95 -12.77
CA GLY A 269 -11.99 12.86 -13.25
C GLY A 269 -11.84 12.81 -14.78
N ASP A 270 -12.83 13.32 -15.52
CA ASP A 270 -12.81 13.34 -16.99
C ASP A 270 -11.63 14.16 -17.55
N GLY A 271 -10.86 13.52 -18.43
CA GLY A 271 -9.63 14.07 -19.00
C GLY A 271 -8.42 14.12 -18.05
N ILE A 272 -8.56 13.70 -16.79
CA ILE A 272 -7.44 13.53 -15.85
C ILE A 272 -7.07 12.05 -15.71
N TYR A 273 -8.05 11.21 -15.45
CA TYR A 273 -7.86 9.78 -15.32
C TYR A 273 -8.09 9.05 -16.64
N THR A 274 -7.37 7.95 -16.84
CA THR A 274 -7.52 7.13 -18.05
C THR A 274 -8.77 6.25 -17.98
N GLU A 275 -9.16 5.81 -16.78
CA GLU A 275 -10.26 4.88 -16.58
C GLU A 275 -10.84 5.02 -15.17
N LEU A 276 -12.17 4.97 -15.03
CA LEU A 276 -12.81 4.64 -13.75
C LEU A 276 -12.86 3.11 -13.66
N LYS A 277 -11.98 2.49 -12.87
CA LYS A 277 -11.90 1.03 -12.73
C LYS A 277 -13.16 0.43 -12.14
N ASN A 278 -13.66 1.06 -11.07
CA ASN A 278 -14.80 0.57 -10.34
C ASN A 278 -15.38 1.68 -9.46
N LEU A 279 -16.62 1.47 -9.04
CA LEU A 279 -17.25 2.21 -7.98
C LEU A 279 -17.43 1.27 -6.79
N ILE A 280 -16.76 1.59 -5.70
CA ILE A 280 -16.82 0.82 -4.47
C ILE A 280 -17.84 1.44 -3.54
N VAL A 281 -18.67 0.60 -2.92
CA VAL A 281 -19.63 0.99 -1.90
C VAL A 281 -19.08 0.57 -0.55
N TRP A 282 -18.69 1.54 0.27
CA TRP A 282 -18.39 1.27 1.68
C TRP A 282 -19.72 1.20 2.44
N ALA A 283 -20.16 -0.02 2.76
CA ALA A 283 -21.32 -0.30 3.59
C ALA A 283 -20.96 -0.22 5.07
N LYS A 284 -21.63 0.71 5.77
CA LYS A 284 -21.45 0.94 7.20
C LYS A 284 -22.33 0.01 8.03
N ASP A 285 -22.08 -0.09 9.32
CA ASP A 285 -22.93 -0.81 10.29
C ASP A 285 -24.30 -0.15 10.47
N ASN A 286 -24.35 1.18 10.51
CA ASN A 286 -25.56 1.95 10.82
C ASN A 286 -25.79 3.09 9.82
N GLY A 287 -27.06 3.41 9.58
CA GLY A 287 -27.45 4.57 8.76
C GLY A 287 -27.23 5.89 9.50
N GLY A 288 -26.81 6.92 8.78
CA GLY A 288 -26.69 8.29 9.30
C GLY A 288 -28.02 8.90 9.72
N MET A 289 -27.99 10.14 10.23
CA MET A 289 -29.21 10.86 10.64
C MET A 289 -30.12 11.17 9.45
N GLY A 290 -31.44 11.17 9.66
CA GLY A 290 -32.43 11.51 8.64
C GLY A 290 -33.79 10.84 8.84
N THR A 291 -34.83 11.38 8.23
CA THR A 291 -36.23 10.88 8.32
C THR A 291 -36.67 10.07 7.11
N PHE A 292 -35.90 10.09 6.01
CA PHE A 292 -36.17 9.32 4.78
C PHE A 292 -35.17 8.15 4.64
N TYR A 293 -34.75 7.78 3.42
CA TYR A 293 -33.69 6.78 3.22
C TYR A 293 -32.37 7.28 3.81
N ARG A 294 -32.05 6.79 4.99
CA ARG A 294 -30.83 7.12 5.72
C ARG A 294 -29.63 6.48 5.02
N SER A 295 -28.63 7.28 4.65
CA SER A 295 -27.43 6.73 4.02
C SER A 295 -26.68 5.82 4.99
N ARG A 296 -26.49 4.56 4.59
CA ARG A 296 -25.66 3.56 5.26
C ARG A 296 -24.41 3.26 4.44
N HIS A 297 -24.04 4.15 3.52
CA HIS A 297 -22.86 3.96 2.71
C HIS A 297 -22.16 5.27 2.38
N GLU A 298 -20.90 5.15 1.98
CA GLU A 298 -20.16 6.14 1.22
C GLU A 298 -19.63 5.49 -0.05
N LEU A 299 -19.27 6.31 -1.04
CA LEU A 299 -18.72 5.84 -2.29
C LEU A 299 -17.21 6.06 -2.32
N ILE A 300 -16.50 5.13 -2.94
CA ILE A 300 -15.07 5.23 -3.20
C ILE A 300 -14.87 5.00 -4.69
N PHE A 301 -14.42 6.03 -5.39
CA PHE A 301 -14.15 5.98 -6.81
C PHE A 301 -12.73 5.44 -7.00
N ALA A 302 -12.60 4.31 -7.68
CA ALA A 302 -11.29 3.74 -8.02
C ALA A 302 -10.91 4.17 -9.43
N PHE A 303 -10.10 5.22 -9.56
CA PHE A 303 -9.59 5.68 -10.84
C PHE A 303 -8.21 5.09 -11.15
N LYS A 304 -7.94 4.85 -12.44
CA LYS A 304 -6.61 4.49 -12.93
C LYS A 304 -5.92 5.72 -13.52
N ASN A 305 -4.71 5.99 -13.04
CA ASN A 305 -3.79 6.94 -13.64
C ASN A 305 -2.99 6.25 -14.76
N GLY A 306 -3.01 6.83 -15.96
CA GLY A 306 -2.19 6.35 -17.08
C GLY A 306 -2.57 4.97 -17.64
N THR A 307 -1.67 4.44 -18.47
CA THR A 307 -1.93 3.29 -19.35
C THR A 307 -1.18 2.02 -18.94
N ALA A 308 -0.09 2.13 -18.17
CA ALA A 308 0.68 0.97 -17.72
C ALA A 308 -0.19 0.00 -16.89
N PRO A 309 0.18 -1.29 -16.81
CA PRO A 309 -0.51 -2.24 -15.93
C PRO A 309 -0.52 -1.75 -14.48
N HIS A 310 -1.66 -1.90 -13.79
CA HIS A 310 -1.78 -1.57 -12.38
C HIS A 310 -1.37 -2.77 -11.52
N HIS A 311 -0.95 -2.49 -10.28
CA HIS A 311 -0.80 -3.54 -9.27
C HIS A 311 -2.15 -4.11 -8.88
N ASN A 312 -2.24 -5.44 -8.84
CA ASN A 312 -3.41 -6.18 -8.38
C ASN A 312 -2.94 -7.35 -7.52
N HIS A 313 -2.98 -7.17 -6.20
CA HIS A 313 -2.50 -8.17 -5.25
C HIS A 313 -3.59 -9.14 -4.76
N PHE A 314 -4.86 -8.87 -5.07
CA PHE A 314 -5.94 -9.80 -4.76
C PHE A 314 -6.22 -10.79 -5.89
N GLU A 315 -5.91 -10.45 -7.15
CA GLU A 315 -6.15 -11.28 -8.34
C GLU A 315 -7.58 -11.90 -8.34
N LEU A 316 -7.71 -13.23 -8.34
CA LEU A 316 -8.99 -13.95 -8.18
C LEU A 316 -9.18 -14.51 -6.75
N GLY A 317 -8.40 -14.04 -5.78
CA GLY A 317 -8.41 -14.50 -4.39
C GLY A 317 -7.55 -15.73 -4.11
N GLN A 318 -6.77 -16.21 -5.10
CA GLN A 318 -6.01 -17.45 -5.00
C GLN A 318 -4.88 -17.44 -3.94
N HIS A 319 -4.52 -16.25 -3.44
CA HIS A 319 -3.49 -16.03 -2.41
C HIS A 319 -4.11 -15.62 -1.06
N GLY A 320 -5.38 -16.00 -0.82
CA GLY A 320 -6.10 -15.72 0.44
C GLY A 320 -6.76 -14.34 0.51
N ARG A 321 -6.38 -13.39 -0.36
CA ARG A 321 -6.95 -12.04 -0.39
C ARG A 321 -8.09 -11.92 -1.42
N TYR A 322 -9.33 -12.06 -0.97
CA TYR A 322 -10.53 -11.90 -1.81
C TYR A 322 -11.16 -10.52 -1.63
N ARG A 323 -11.51 -9.85 -2.75
CA ARG A 323 -12.08 -8.49 -2.74
C ARG A 323 -13.28 -8.40 -3.68
N THR A 324 -14.29 -7.65 -3.26
CA THR A 324 -15.42 -7.22 -4.09
C THR A 324 -15.54 -5.69 -4.04
N ASN A 325 -16.46 -5.11 -4.83
CA ASN A 325 -16.73 -3.68 -4.81
C ASN A 325 -17.73 -3.24 -3.72
N VAL A 326 -18.09 -4.14 -2.79
CA VAL A 326 -18.84 -3.79 -1.58
C VAL A 326 -17.95 -4.06 -0.38
N TRP A 327 -17.57 -2.99 0.31
CA TRP A 327 -16.66 -3.03 1.44
C TRP A 327 -17.44 -2.87 2.73
N GLU A 328 -17.37 -3.86 3.61
CA GLU A 328 -18.08 -3.85 4.88
C GLU A 328 -17.11 -3.49 6.01
N TYR A 329 -17.18 -2.24 6.48
CA TYR A 329 -16.40 -1.77 7.62
C TYR A 329 -17.29 -0.91 8.52
N ARG A 330 -17.06 -0.95 9.83
CA ARG A 330 -17.86 -0.19 10.80
C ARG A 330 -17.72 1.31 10.56
N GLY A 331 -18.82 2.06 10.66
CA GLY A 331 -18.79 3.52 10.69
C GLY A 331 -18.51 4.04 12.10
N VAL A 332 -18.25 5.34 12.23
CA VAL A 332 -18.00 6.00 13.53
C VAL A 332 -19.28 6.10 14.38
N ASN A 333 -20.47 5.95 13.79
CA ASN A 333 -21.77 6.17 14.44
C ASN A 333 -22.30 5.01 15.32
N THR A 334 -21.46 4.09 15.78
CA THR A 334 -21.90 3.00 16.65
C THR A 334 -22.10 3.50 18.09
N MET A 335 -23.33 3.46 18.59
CA MET A 335 -23.71 3.88 19.95
C MET A 335 -23.10 2.95 21.02
N LYS A 336 -21.87 3.24 21.48
CA LYS A 336 -21.27 2.69 22.70
C LYS A 336 -20.80 3.80 23.64
N ALA A 337 -20.99 3.59 24.94
CA ALA A 337 -20.53 4.51 25.99
C ALA A 337 -19.00 4.59 25.97
N GLY A 338 -18.46 5.80 25.78
CA GLY A 338 -17.02 6.09 25.66
C GLY A 338 -16.63 6.85 24.38
N ARG A 339 -17.49 6.86 23.35
CA ARG A 339 -17.21 7.47 22.04
C ARG A 339 -17.69 8.92 21.85
N LEU A 340 -18.31 9.52 22.86
CA LEU A 340 -18.74 10.94 22.83
C LEU A 340 -17.54 11.89 22.67
N ASP A 341 -16.36 11.51 23.16
CA ASP A 341 -15.16 12.33 23.07
C ASP A 341 -14.46 12.21 21.69
N GLU A 342 -14.51 11.05 21.04
CA GLU A 342 -14.01 10.85 19.66
C GLU A 342 -14.87 11.57 18.61
N LEU A 343 -16.19 11.53 18.80
CA LEU A 343 -17.17 12.30 18.04
C LEU A 343 -17.04 13.81 18.26
N ALA A 344 -16.15 14.31 19.11
CA ALA A 344 -15.85 15.75 19.22
C ALA A 344 -14.65 16.18 18.37
N LEU A 345 -13.83 15.23 17.89
CA LEU A 345 -12.49 15.49 17.37
C LEU A 345 -12.43 15.58 15.84
N HIS A 346 -13.12 14.73 15.09
CA HIS A 346 -13.22 14.85 13.63
C HIS A 346 -14.56 14.29 13.14
N PRO A 347 -15.32 15.04 12.31
CA PRO A 347 -16.67 14.66 11.90
C PRO A 347 -16.75 13.36 11.08
N THR A 348 -15.68 12.97 10.38
CA THR A 348 -15.65 11.84 9.43
C THR A 348 -14.33 11.06 9.47
N VAL A 349 -14.07 10.29 10.53
CA VAL A 349 -12.89 9.40 10.56
C VAL A 349 -13.13 8.17 9.68
N LYS A 350 -12.26 7.95 8.69
CA LYS A 350 -12.25 6.72 7.90
C LYS A 350 -11.57 5.59 8.69
N PRO A 351 -12.13 4.37 8.74
CA PRO A 351 -11.52 3.24 9.45
C PRO A 351 -10.14 2.91 8.89
N VAL A 352 -9.12 2.82 9.76
CA VAL A 352 -7.75 2.50 9.35
C VAL A 352 -7.69 1.15 8.65
N ALA A 353 -8.40 0.13 9.15
CA ALA A 353 -8.44 -1.20 8.54
C ALA A 353 -8.92 -1.20 7.08
N MET A 354 -9.92 -0.37 6.76
CA MET A 354 -10.43 -0.25 5.37
C MET A 354 -9.36 0.33 4.44
N ILE A 355 -8.66 1.38 4.91
CA ILE A 355 -7.59 2.03 4.14
C ILE A 355 -6.41 1.08 4.01
N ALA A 356 -6.02 0.39 5.08
CA ALA A 356 -4.94 -0.61 5.08
C ALA A 356 -5.23 -1.73 4.07
N ASP A 357 -6.47 -2.17 3.96
CA ASP A 357 -6.86 -3.13 2.94
C ASP A 357 -6.78 -2.57 1.52
N ALA A 358 -7.27 -1.34 1.29
CA ALA A 358 -7.10 -0.68 0.00
C ALA A 358 -5.62 -0.50 -0.37
N ILE A 359 -4.75 -0.22 0.60
CA ILE A 359 -3.30 -0.11 0.42
C ILE A 359 -2.70 -1.44 -0.05
N LYS A 360 -3.04 -2.54 0.64
CA LYS A 360 -2.53 -3.88 0.30
C LYS A 360 -3.01 -4.35 -1.07
N ASP A 361 -4.18 -3.92 -1.52
CA ASP A 361 -4.77 -4.33 -2.81
C ASP A 361 -3.91 -3.92 -4.03
N VAL A 362 -3.25 -2.75 -3.96
CA VAL A 362 -2.65 -2.08 -5.15
C VAL A 362 -1.28 -1.45 -4.89
N SER A 363 -0.62 -1.76 -3.77
CA SER A 363 0.73 -1.27 -3.48
C SER A 363 1.60 -2.32 -2.78
N SER A 364 2.91 -2.21 -2.95
CA SER A 364 3.90 -3.06 -2.28
C SER A 364 4.43 -2.39 -1.01
N ARG A 365 5.01 -3.19 -0.09
CA ARG A 365 5.79 -2.66 1.05
C ARG A 365 6.86 -1.68 0.57
N GLY A 366 7.12 -0.64 1.37
CA GLY A 366 7.99 0.48 1.00
C GLY A 366 7.38 1.46 -0.02
N GLY A 367 6.29 1.10 -0.71
CA GLY A 367 5.60 1.96 -1.67
C GLY A 367 4.98 3.20 -1.04
N ILE A 368 4.91 4.29 -1.80
CA ILE A 368 4.35 5.56 -1.35
C ILE A 368 2.83 5.59 -1.58
N VAL A 369 2.09 5.95 -0.54
CA VAL A 369 0.66 6.26 -0.53
C VAL A 369 0.50 7.78 -0.39
N LEU A 370 -0.10 8.41 -1.39
CA LEU A 370 -0.35 9.85 -1.39
C LEU A 370 -1.78 10.16 -0.93
N ASP A 371 -1.90 11.09 0.01
CA ASP A 371 -3.17 11.65 0.47
C ASP A 371 -3.07 13.18 0.52
N LEU A 372 -3.91 13.89 -0.23
CA LEU A 372 -3.90 15.35 -0.24
C LEU A 372 -4.89 15.98 0.75
N PHE A 373 -5.67 15.16 1.46
CA PHE A 373 -6.71 15.60 2.39
C PHE A 373 -6.56 14.79 3.69
N GLY A 374 -5.45 15.02 4.40
CA GLY A 374 -5.01 14.18 5.51
C GLY A 374 -6.01 14.06 6.67
N GLY A 375 -6.78 15.10 6.96
CA GLY A 375 -7.83 15.10 7.98
C GLY A 375 -7.34 14.59 9.32
N SER A 376 -7.87 13.45 9.79
CA SER A 376 -7.47 12.83 11.06
C SER A 376 -6.19 11.98 10.98
N GLY A 377 -5.59 11.80 9.80
CA GLY A 377 -4.37 11.03 9.59
C GLY A 377 -4.55 9.53 9.41
N SER A 378 -5.77 9.05 9.13
CA SER A 378 -6.03 7.60 9.00
C SER A 378 -5.19 6.95 7.90
N THR A 379 -4.94 7.64 6.77
CA THR A 379 -4.08 7.13 5.70
C THR A 379 -2.63 6.96 6.14
N LEU A 380 -2.13 7.86 6.98
CA LEU A 380 -0.77 7.78 7.53
C LEU A 380 -0.63 6.56 8.46
N ILE A 381 -1.58 6.38 9.38
CA ILE A 381 -1.59 5.23 10.29
C ILE A 381 -1.73 3.91 9.52
N ALA A 382 -2.64 3.86 8.53
CA ALA A 382 -2.82 2.68 7.68
C ALA A 382 -1.55 2.32 6.89
N SER A 383 -0.85 3.34 6.37
CA SER A 383 0.42 3.15 5.66
C SER A 383 1.50 2.61 6.61
N HIS A 384 1.61 3.21 7.81
CA HIS A 384 2.56 2.75 8.83
C HIS A 384 2.35 1.28 9.19
N LYS A 385 1.10 0.92 9.53
CA LYS A 385 0.70 -0.45 9.89
C LYS A 385 1.04 -1.46 8.79
N THR A 386 0.85 -1.08 7.53
CA THR A 386 1.10 -1.96 6.39
C THR A 386 2.55 -1.92 5.90
N GLY A 387 3.46 -1.17 6.54
CA GLY A 387 4.84 -1.03 6.09
C GLY A 387 4.99 -0.31 4.75
N ARG A 388 4.07 0.62 4.45
CA ARG A 388 4.12 1.56 3.32
C ARG A 388 4.49 2.94 3.83
N ARG A 389 4.92 3.83 2.93
CA ARG A 389 5.29 5.22 3.24
C ARG A 389 4.12 6.13 2.89
N ALA A 390 3.84 7.12 3.72
CA ALA A 390 2.74 8.06 3.48
C ALA A 390 3.30 9.44 3.15
N CYS A 391 2.78 10.07 2.12
CA CYS A 391 2.97 11.48 1.84
C CYS A 391 1.61 12.18 1.98
N VAL A 392 1.46 13.00 3.02
CA VAL A 392 0.18 13.59 3.42
C VAL A 392 0.22 15.10 3.31
N CYS A 393 -0.78 15.69 2.67
CA CYS A 393 -1.06 17.13 2.72
C CYS A 393 -2.28 17.37 3.60
N GLU A 394 -2.21 18.33 4.50
CA GLU A 394 -3.35 18.81 5.27
C GLU A 394 -3.32 20.33 5.34
N TYR A 395 -4.47 20.98 5.15
CA TYR A 395 -4.54 22.43 5.03
C TYR A 395 -4.63 23.14 6.37
N ASP A 396 -5.29 22.52 7.35
CA ASP A 396 -5.47 23.07 8.68
C ASP A 396 -4.32 22.67 9.61
N PRO A 397 -3.53 23.64 10.12
CA PRO A 397 -2.45 23.32 11.04
C PRO A 397 -2.89 22.55 12.29
N ILE A 398 -4.12 22.73 12.76
CA ILE A 398 -4.67 22.00 13.91
C ILE A 398 -4.84 20.52 13.58
N TYR A 399 -5.26 20.19 12.35
CA TYR A 399 -5.33 18.80 11.91
C TYR A 399 -3.93 18.24 11.67
N CYS A 400 -2.98 19.03 11.16
CA CYS A 400 -1.58 18.60 11.11
C CYS A 400 -1.04 18.22 12.50
N ASP A 401 -1.24 19.05 13.52
CA ASP A 401 -0.80 18.77 14.89
C ASP A 401 -1.40 17.47 15.44
N ARG A 402 -2.66 17.19 15.11
CA ARG A 402 -3.36 15.95 15.47
C ARG A 402 -2.80 14.75 14.74
N ILE A 403 -2.50 14.86 13.45
CA ILE A 403 -1.84 13.80 12.67
C ILE A 403 -0.49 13.46 13.31
N ILE A 404 0.30 14.48 13.64
CA ILE A 404 1.61 14.30 14.28
C ILE A 404 1.45 13.59 15.63
N GLN A 405 0.60 14.11 16.52
CA GLN A 405 0.38 13.52 17.83
C GLN A 405 -0.16 12.09 17.75
N ARG A 406 -1.07 11.81 16.81
CA ARG A 406 -1.64 10.47 16.61
C ARG A 406 -0.57 9.49 16.19
N TRP A 407 0.31 9.88 15.27
CA TRP A 407 1.41 9.03 14.82
C TRP A 407 2.45 8.82 15.92
N GLU A 408 2.90 9.87 16.63
CA GLU A 408 3.90 9.75 17.70
C GLU A 408 3.43 8.76 18.79
N THR A 409 2.15 8.84 19.17
CA THR A 409 1.54 7.91 20.13
C THR A 409 1.48 6.48 19.60
N TYR A 410 1.08 6.31 18.32
CA TYR A 410 0.89 4.99 17.72
C TYR A 410 2.23 4.29 17.42
N ALA A 411 3.16 4.99 16.79
CA ALA A 411 4.48 4.49 16.40
C ALA A 411 5.47 4.47 17.58
N LYS A 412 5.18 5.18 18.68
CA LYS A 412 6.08 5.37 19.83
C LYS A 412 7.43 5.95 19.40
N ASP A 413 7.36 6.96 18.53
CA ASP A 413 8.49 7.63 17.91
C ASP A 413 8.22 9.15 17.84
N GLU A 414 9.25 9.96 17.59
CA GLU A 414 9.16 11.42 17.59
C GLU A 414 9.14 11.99 16.17
N ALA A 415 8.26 12.97 15.92
CA ALA A 415 8.21 13.64 14.63
C ALA A 415 9.21 14.81 14.57
N GLU A 416 9.88 14.94 13.43
CA GLU A 416 10.88 15.98 13.20
C GLU A 416 10.38 17.03 12.21
N GLN A 417 10.45 18.31 12.59
CA GLN A 417 10.20 19.40 11.64
C GLN A 417 11.42 19.57 10.73
N VAL A 418 11.29 19.21 9.46
CA VAL A 418 12.39 19.23 8.48
C VAL A 418 12.43 20.51 7.65
N ALA A 419 11.34 21.27 7.60
CA ALA A 419 11.31 22.62 7.03
C ALA A 419 10.29 23.50 7.77
N CYS A 420 10.66 24.75 8.01
CA CYS A 420 9.77 25.77 8.57
C CYS A 420 9.19 26.63 7.44
N GLY A 421 7.85 26.70 7.36
CA GLY A 421 7.09 27.53 6.43
C GLY A 421 7.08 29.01 6.80
N ILE A 422 7.47 29.35 8.03
CA ILE A 422 7.68 30.74 8.44
C ILE A 422 8.98 31.23 7.80
N ARG A 423 8.87 31.95 6.69
CA ARG A 423 10.01 32.74 6.18
C ARG A 423 10.44 33.71 7.27
N PRO A 424 11.71 33.74 7.71
CA PRO A 424 12.17 34.79 8.60
C PRO A 424 11.93 36.13 7.90
N ASP A 425 11.12 36.97 8.54
CA ASP A 425 10.71 38.28 8.08
C ASP A 425 11.95 39.11 7.73
N ARG A 426 12.30 39.19 6.44
CA ARG A 426 13.51 39.89 5.96
C ARG A 426 13.46 41.41 6.15
N ASN A 427 12.40 41.96 6.77
CA ASN A 427 12.17 43.40 6.92
C ASN A 427 11.98 43.93 8.36
N ARG A 428 12.48 43.24 9.40
CA ARG A 428 12.56 43.81 10.78
C ARG A 428 13.98 44.06 11.30
N ARG A 429 14.90 44.47 10.42
CA ARG A 429 16.17 45.14 10.78
C ARG A 429 16.43 46.34 9.86
N ALA A 430 15.50 47.29 9.83
CA ALA A 430 15.73 48.64 9.33
C ALA A 430 14.72 49.62 9.96
N ALA A 431 14.76 49.72 11.29
CA ALA A 431 14.24 50.87 12.03
C ALA A 431 14.95 50.87 13.38
N ALA A 432 16.12 51.52 13.40
CA ALA A 432 16.67 52.11 14.61
C ALA A 432 15.92 53.40 14.93
#